data_AF-A0A0J1NE35-F1
#
_entry.id   AF-A0A0J1NE35-F1
#
_cell.length_a   1.000
_cell.length_b   1.000
_cell.length_c   1.000
_cell.angle_alpha   90.00
_cell.angle_beta   90.00
_cell.angle_gamma   90.00
#
_symmetry.space_group_name_H-M   'P 1'
#
loop_
_entity.id
_entity.type
_entity.pdbx_description
1 polymer ?
#
loop_
_entity_poly.entity_id
_entity_poly.type
_entity_poly.pdbx_seq_one_letter_code
_entity_poly.pdbx_strand_id
1 'polypeptide(L)'
;MQEITVTEPHFVTTFQCTGTQCRDHCCKGWNIHLDKATVNKYVSSKNENIRNIAKENIILLKKDIMQWGMIKLADNTGNCPYLTEESLCQVQKTLGVQALSPICQAFPRVERTYKNDVRKSLNLSCPEVASIVLTDPNAMMLNEKSIVKPQANAKPALTPQQKLLNLFCLSLVDQAGRDINAGLYALIRLAP
;
A
#
# COMPACT_ATOMS: atom_id res chain seq x y z
N MET A 1 -25.33 -11.68 -14.05
CA MET A 1 -23.98 -11.09 -14.23
C MET A 1 -24.05 -9.63 -13.84
N GLN A 2 -22.99 -9.12 -13.21
CA GLN A 2 -22.88 -7.74 -12.74
C GLN A 2 -21.60 -7.13 -13.29
N GLU A 3 -21.71 -5.92 -13.80
CA GLU A 3 -20.55 -5.14 -14.24
C GLU A 3 -19.93 -4.43 -13.03
N ILE A 4 -18.61 -4.57 -12.91
CA ILE A 4 -17.79 -3.90 -11.90
C ILE A 4 -16.80 -2.99 -12.62
N THR A 5 -16.87 -1.70 -12.34
CA THR A 5 -15.89 -0.73 -12.84
C THR A 5 -14.64 -0.79 -11.97
N VAL A 6 -13.47 -0.91 -12.60
CA VAL A 6 -12.18 -0.81 -11.93
C VAL A 6 -11.51 0.48 -12.38
N THR A 7 -11.29 1.40 -11.46
CA THR A 7 -10.64 2.69 -11.71
C THR A 7 -9.25 2.70 -11.07
N GLU A 8 -8.23 2.98 -11.88
CA GLU A 8 -6.83 3.07 -11.43
C GLU A 8 -6.09 4.21 -12.15
N PRO A 9 -5.45 5.15 -11.42
CA PRO A 9 -4.56 6.13 -12.02
C PRO A 9 -3.37 5.49 -12.74
N HIS A 10 -2.79 6.20 -13.71
CA HIS A 10 -1.63 5.73 -14.48
C HIS A 10 -0.46 5.32 -13.58
N PHE A 11 -0.14 6.09 -12.53
CA PHE A 11 0.94 5.76 -11.60
C PHE A 11 0.74 4.42 -10.86
N VAL A 12 -0.49 3.93 -10.75
CA VAL A 12 -0.77 2.59 -10.19
C VAL A 12 -0.33 1.49 -11.14
N THR A 13 -0.52 1.71 -12.44
CA THR A 13 -0.21 0.72 -13.49
C THR A 13 1.28 0.64 -13.80
N THR A 14 2.02 1.74 -13.62
CA THR A 14 3.44 1.84 -13.93
C THR A 14 4.35 1.59 -12.73
N PHE A 15 3.81 1.60 -11.50
CA PHE A 15 4.62 1.44 -10.31
C PHE A 15 5.31 0.07 -10.23
N GLN A 16 6.62 0.15 -10.02
CA GLN A 16 7.46 -0.98 -9.66
C GLN A 16 8.33 -0.60 -8.45
N CYS A 17 8.43 -1.51 -7.48
CA CYS A 17 9.34 -1.30 -6.35
C CYS A 17 10.79 -1.34 -6.86
N THR A 18 11.56 -0.30 -6.55
CA THR A 18 12.97 -0.14 -6.92
C THR A 18 13.94 -0.84 -5.94
N GLY A 19 13.42 -1.44 -4.87
CA GLY A 19 14.20 -2.26 -3.94
C GLY A 19 15.32 -1.44 -3.27
N THR A 20 16.57 -1.90 -3.43
CA THR A 20 17.77 -1.24 -2.88
C THR A 20 18.06 0.12 -3.50
N GLN A 21 17.48 0.44 -4.67
CA GLN A 21 17.61 1.76 -5.30
C GLN A 21 16.63 2.79 -4.72
N CYS A 22 15.71 2.37 -3.85
CA CYS A 22 14.77 3.28 -3.21
C CYS A 22 15.54 4.26 -2.33
N ARG A 23 15.26 5.56 -2.47
CA ARG A 23 15.92 6.65 -1.71
C ARG A 23 15.63 6.59 -0.19
N ASP A 24 14.70 5.75 0.21
CA ASP A 24 14.29 5.47 1.58
C ASP A 24 13.79 4.02 1.66
N HIS A 25 13.22 3.60 2.79
CA HIS A 25 12.67 2.26 2.98
C HIS A 25 11.27 2.28 3.63
N CYS A 26 10.45 1.28 3.30
CA CYS A 26 9.09 1.13 3.86
C CYS A 26 9.07 0.51 5.27
N CYS A 27 10.20 -0.02 5.72
CA CYS A 27 10.34 -0.77 6.96
C CYS A 27 10.54 0.13 8.21
N LYS A 28 9.74 1.19 8.38
CA LYS A 28 9.84 2.11 9.54
C LYS A 28 8.54 2.82 9.89
N GLY A 29 8.33 3.13 11.17
CA GLY A 29 7.35 4.15 11.59
C GLY A 29 5.87 3.78 11.52
N TRP A 30 5.51 2.50 11.33
CA TRP A 30 4.12 2.04 11.35
C TRP A 30 3.99 0.61 11.87
N ASN A 31 2.78 0.24 12.28
CA ASN A 31 2.48 -1.07 12.87
C ASN A 31 2.43 -2.17 11.79
N ILE A 32 3.45 -3.02 11.77
CA ILE A 32 3.51 -4.16 10.85
C ILE A 32 2.88 -5.38 11.51
N HIS A 33 1.60 -5.60 11.24
CA HIS A 33 0.89 -6.80 11.66
C HIS A 33 1.27 -8.01 10.80
N LEU A 34 1.24 -9.18 11.42
CA LEU A 34 1.54 -10.46 10.82
C LEU A 34 0.36 -11.40 11.00
N ASP A 35 0.01 -12.10 9.92
CA ASP A 35 -0.92 -13.22 10.00
C ASP A 35 -0.25 -14.44 10.64
N LYS A 36 -1.06 -15.40 11.06
CA LYS A 36 -0.58 -16.62 11.75
C LYS A 36 0.40 -17.41 10.87
N ALA A 37 0.15 -17.47 9.57
CA ALA A 37 1.00 -18.16 8.61
C ALA A 37 2.39 -17.53 8.52
N THR A 38 2.48 -16.20 8.45
CA THR A 38 3.75 -15.47 8.39
C THR A 38 4.52 -15.57 9.70
N VAL A 39 3.85 -15.45 10.85
CA VAL A 39 4.51 -15.66 12.16
C VAL A 39 5.14 -17.06 12.22
N ASN A 40 4.38 -18.10 11.88
CA ASN A 40 4.90 -19.47 11.88
C ASN A 40 6.06 -19.64 10.89
N LYS A 41 5.93 -19.07 9.69
CA LYS A 41 6.99 -19.10 8.66
C LYS A 41 8.29 -18.47 9.17
N TYR A 42 8.22 -17.35 9.87
CA TYR A 42 9.41 -16.67 10.38
C TYR A 42 10.03 -17.41 11.57
N VAL A 43 9.21 -17.84 12.54
CA VAL A 43 9.68 -18.57 13.73
C VAL A 43 10.26 -19.95 13.39
N SER A 44 9.78 -20.60 12.32
CA SER A 44 10.29 -21.88 11.83
C SER A 44 11.26 -21.76 10.65
N SER A 45 11.68 -20.54 10.29
CA SER A 45 12.56 -20.29 9.15
C SER A 45 13.87 -21.07 9.29
N LYS A 46 14.36 -21.67 8.19
CA LYS A 46 15.69 -22.31 8.15
C LYS A 46 16.81 -21.28 8.28
N ASN A 47 16.58 -20.04 7.84
CA ASN A 47 17.53 -18.95 8.00
C ASN A 47 17.56 -18.50 9.47
N GLU A 48 18.73 -18.59 10.09
CA GLU A 48 18.91 -18.36 11.53
C GLU A 48 18.63 -16.93 11.93
N ASN A 49 19.11 -15.96 11.15
CA ASN A 49 18.90 -14.54 11.41
C ASN A 49 17.40 -14.22 11.41
N ILE A 50 16.66 -14.65 10.38
CA ILE A 50 15.21 -14.45 10.32
C ILE A 50 14.50 -15.08 11.51
N ARG A 51 14.90 -16.30 11.87
CA ARG A 51 14.32 -17.04 12.99
C ARG A 51 14.59 -16.36 14.34
N ASN A 52 15.78 -15.83 14.54
CA ASN A 52 16.17 -15.16 15.78
C ASN A 52 15.40 -13.84 15.96
N ILE A 53 15.36 -12.99 14.91
CA ILE A 53 14.54 -11.78 14.91
C ILE A 53 13.07 -12.13 15.18
N ALA A 54 12.55 -13.21 14.58
CA ALA A 54 11.18 -13.62 14.81
C ALA A 54 10.88 -13.93 16.27
N LYS A 55 11.80 -14.61 16.97
CA LYS A 55 11.64 -14.98 18.39
C LYS A 55 11.77 -13.78 19.32
N GLU A 56 12.64 -12.84 18.99
CA GLU A 56 12.97 -11.69 19.84
C GLU A 56 12.04 -10.50 19.61
N ASN A 57 11.60 -10.29 18.37
CA ASN A 57 10.93 -9.05 17.95
C ASN A 57 9.49 -9.24 17.45
N ILE A 58 8.89 -10.43 17.51
CA ILE A 58 7.46 -10.59 17.22
C ILE A 58 6.66 -10.64 18.52
N ILE A 59 5.78 -9.66 18.70
CA ILE A 59 4.80 -9.64 19.78
C ILE A 59 3.58 -10.44 19.32
N LEU A 60 3.24 -11.53 20.03
CA LEU A 60 2.03 -12.30 19.75
C LEU A 60 0.80 -11.58 20.31
N LEU A 61 -0.11 -11.20 19.41
CA LEU A 61 -1.39 -10.57 19.77
C LEU A 61 -2.52 -11.60 19.89
N LYS A 62 -2.50 -12.61 19.01
CA LYS A 62 -3.51 -13.68 18.90
C LYS A 62 -4.97 -13.19 18.85
N LYS A 63 -5.21 -12.01 18.25
CA LYS A 63 -6.57 -11.46 18.10
C LYS A 63 -7.39 -12.26 17.08
N ASP A 64 -6.80 -12.51 15.91
CA ASP A 64 -7.36 -13.37 14.86
C ASP A 64 -6.25 -13.91 13.94
N ILE A 65 -6.61 -14.61 12.87
CA ILE A 65 -5.66 -15.22 11.92
C ILE A 65 -4.83 -14.16 11.18
N MET A 66 -5.40 -13.00 10.86
CA MET A 66 -4.74 -11.91 10.15
C MET A 66 -3.97 -10.96 11.07
N GLN A 67 -4.37 -10.86 12.34
CA GLN A 67 -3.72 -10.09 13.40
C GLN A 67 -3.16 -11.00 14.50
N TRP A 68 -2.34 -11.96 14.10
CA TRP A 68 -1.78 -12.95 15.01
C TRP A 68 -0.55 -12.41 15.76
N GLY A 69 0.30 -11.67 15.05
CA GLY A 69 1.48 -11.03 15.62
C GLY A 69 1.67 -9.59 15.13
N MET A 70 2.64 -8.92 15.72
CA MET A 70 3.11 -7.60 15.32
C MET A 70 4.63 -7.56 15.47
N ILE A 71 5.32 -6.95 14.51
CA ILE A 71 6.75 -6.70 14.64
C ILE A 71 6.98 -5.54 15.61
N LYS A 72 7.76 -5.78 16.67
CA LYS A 72 8.32 -4.76 17.54
C LYS A 72 9.44 -4.05 16.78
N LEU A 73 9.24 -2.76 16.49
CA LEU A 73 10.26 -1.91 15.88
C LEU A 73 11.37 -1.62 16.89
N ALA A 74 12.58 -1.33 16.40
CA ALA A 74 13.70 -0.95 17.25
C ALA A 74 13.44 0.41 17.91
N ASP A 75 13.53 0.48 19.23
CA ASP A 75 13.11 1.66 20.02
C ASP A 75 13.90 2.93 19.67
N ASN A 76 15.17 2.78 19.26
CA ASN A 76 16.06 3.90 18.93
C ASN A 76 15.83 4.50 17.54
N THR A 77 15.41 3.70 16.56
CA THR A 77 15.33 4.09 15.14
C THR A 77 13.92 4.07 14.60
N GLY A 78 13.00 3.33 15.25
CA GLY A 78 11.68 3.05 14.71
C GLY A 78 11.70 2.13 13.49
N ASN A 79 12.83 1.46 13.22
CA ASN A 79 13.00 0.58 12.07
C ASN A 79 12.54 -0.84 12.37
N CYS A 80 12.07 -1.53 11.33
CA CYS A 80 11.83 -2.96 11.38
C CYS A 80 13.18 -3.67 11.57
N PRO A 81 13.30 -4.63 12.50
CA PRO A 81 14.54 -5.36 12.73
C PRO A 81 14.98 -6.23 11.53
N TYR A 82 14.09 -6.48 10.56
CA TYR A 82 14.46 -7.12 9.30
C TYR A 82 15.08 -6.16 8.27
N LEU A 83 15.19 -4.87 8.54
CA LEU A 83 15.83 -3.92 7.63
C LEU A 83 17.35 -4.14 7.61
N THR A 84 17.91 -4.30 6.42
CA THR A 84 19.37 -4.39 6.23
C THR A 84 19.98 -3.01 5.97
N GLU A 85 21.29 -2.90 6.07
CA GLU A 85 22.06 -1.69 5.71
C GLU A 85 21.86 -1.25 4.24
N GLU A 86 21.56 -2.19 3.33
CA GLU A 86 21.24 -1.91 1.92
C GLU A 86 19.81 -1.36 1.71
N SER A 87 19.11 -0.97 2.79
CA SER A 87 17.71 -0.50 2.76
C SER A 87 16.69 -1.50 2.19
N LEU A 88 17.06 -2.78 2.12
CA LEU A 88 16.18 -3.88 1.71
C LEU A 88 15.72 -4.72 2.92
N CYS A 89 14.54 -5.30 2.84
CA CYS A 89 14.06 -6.25 3.85
C CYS A 89 14.81 -7.59 3.73
N GLN A 90 15.43 -8.05 4.82
CA GLN A 90 16.15 -9.32 4.92
C GLN A 90 15.28 -10.52 4.52
N VAL A 91 13.98 -10.51 4.87
CA VAL A 91 13.04 -11.55 4.48
C VAL A 91 12.88 -11.59 2.96
N GLN A 92 12.69 -10.45 2.32
CA GLN A 92 12.60 -10.37 0.86
C GLN A 92 13.90 -10.80 0.19
N LYS A 93 15.05 -10.31 0.70
CA LYS A 93 16.38 -10.65 0.19
C LYS A 93 16.67 -12.15 0.24
N THR A 94 16.23 -12.82 1.31
CA THR A 94 16.61 -14.23 1.58
C THR A 94 15.56 -15.25 1.14
N LEU A 95 14.28 -14.96 1.39
CA LEU A 95 13.17 -15.89 1.19
C LEU A 95 12.26 -15.49 0.02
N GLY A 96 12.53 -14.34 -0.61
CA GLY A 96 11.76 -13.80 -1.73
C GLY A 96 10.50 -13.04 -1.30
N VAL A 97 9.91 -12.33 -2.26
CA VAL A 97 8.72 -11.47 -2.06
C VAL A 97 7.52 -12.24 -1.50
N GLN A 98 7.37 -13.51 -1.89
CA GLN A 98 6.28 -14.39 -1.44
C GLN A 98 6.37 -14.77 0.05
N ALA A 99 7.53 -14.55 0.69
CA ALA A 99 7.72 -14.81 2.10
C ALA A 99 7.20 -13.67 3.00
N LEU A 100 7.06 -12.47 2.46
CA LEU A 100 6.62 -11.28 3.19
C LEU A 100 5.21 -11.45 3.78
N SER A 101 4.88 -10.67 4.81
CA SER A 101 3.52 -10.64 5.34
C SER A 101 2.54 -10.04 4.32
N PRO A 102 1.22 -10.32 4.43
CA PRO A 102 0.23 -9.72 3.54
C PRO A 102 0.32 -8.18 3.49
N ILE A 103 0.61 -7.57 4.64
CA ILE A 103 0.75 -6.12 4.77
C ILE A 103 2.01 -5.61 4.04
N CYS A 104 3.15 -6.27 4.20
CA CYS A 104 4.39 -5.90 3.52
C CYS A 104 4.32 -6.17 2.00
N GLN A 105 3.64 -7.23 1.57
CA GLN A 105 3.42 -7.53 0.15
C GLN A 105 2.48 -6.52 -0.51
N ALA A 106 1.42 -6.12 0.21
CA ALA A 106 0.44 -5.18 -0.31
C ALA A 106 1.03 -3.77 -0.46
N PHE A 107 1.84 -3.30 0.51
CA PHE A 107 2.41 -1.96 0.45
C PHE A 107 3.22 -1.73 -0.84
N PRO A 108 3.07 -0.58 -1.53
CA PRO A 108 2.19 0.56 -1.22
C PRO A 108 0.79 0.48 -1.83
N ARG A 109 0.41 -0.63 -2.46
CA ARG A 109 -0.87 -0.81 -3.15
C ARG A 109 -2.03 -0.82 -2.16
N VAL A 110 -3.06 -0.07 -2.52
CA VAL A 110 -4.33 0.01 -1.78
C VAL A 110 -5.46 -0.26 -2.76
N GLU A 111 -6.40 -1.12 -2.35
CA GLU A 111 -7.63 -1.39 -3.08
C GLU A 111 -8.82 -1.07 -2.19
N ARG A 112 -9.76 -0.27 -2.71
CA ARG A 112 -11.05 0.03 -2.07
C ARG A 112 -12.16 -0.54 -2.92
N THR A 113 -12.94 -1.43 -2.32
CA THR A 113 -14.02 -2.15 -3.01
C THR A 113 -15.38 -1.65 -2.54
N TYR A 114 -16.24 -1.35 -3.51
CA TYR A 114 -17.64 -0.97 -3.37
C TYR A 114 -18.51 -1.96 -4.17
N LYS A 115 -19.83 -1.86 -4.03
CA LYS A 115 -20.80 -2.80 -4.65
C LYS A 115 -20.50 -3.11 -6.12
N ASN A 116 -20.32 -2.06 -6.93
CA ASN A 116 -20.12 -2.14 -8.38
C ASN A 116 -18.82 -1.45 -8.84
N ASP A 117 -17.91 -1.14 -7.90
CA ASP A 117 -16.75 -0.29 -8.18
C ASP A 117 -15.55 -0.80 -7.37
N VAL A 118 -14.36 -0.79 -7.98
CA VAL A 118 -13.08 -1.09 -7.33
C VAL A 118 -12.12 0.03 -7.68
N ARG A 119 -11.52 0.62 -6.66
CA ARG A 119 -10.56 1.71 -6.83
C ARG A 119 -9.21 1.29 -6.34
N LYS A 120 -8.22 1.48 -7.20
CA LYS A 120 -6.83 1.20 -6.84
C LYS A 120 -6.05 2.48 -6.73
N SER A 121 -5.17 2.53 -5.75
CA SER A 121 -4.24 3.62 -5.52
C SER A 121 -2.95 3.08 -4.92
N LEU A 122 -1.95 3.95 -4.74
CA LEU A 122 -0.76 3.64 -3.97
C LEU A 122 -0.59 4.67 -2.85
N ASN A 123 0.03 4.26 -1.75
CA ASN A 123 0.35 5.13 -0.63
C ASN A 123 1.57 6.01 -0.93
N LEU A 124 1.42 7.33 -0.77
CA LEU A 124 2.48 8.34 -0.94
C LEU A 124 3.60 8.24 0.10
N SER A 125 3.42 7.48 1.18
CA SER A 125 4.53 7.14 2.09
C SER A 125 5.64 6.33 1.40
N CYS A 126 5.39 5.77 0.22
CA CYS A 126 6.44 5.19 -0.61
C CYS A 126 7.14 6.29 -1.43
N PRO A 127 8.46 6.49 -1.26
CA PRO A 127 9.19 7.54 -1.98
C PRO A 127 9.13 7.37 -3.50
N GLU A 128 9.15 6.12 -3.98
CA GLU A 128 9.04 5.82 -5.40
C GLU A 128 7.68 6.27 -5.96
N VAL A 129 6.59 6.00 -5.22
CA VAL A 129 5.25 6.47 -5.59
C VAL A 129 5.19 7.99 -5.59
N ALA A 130 5.70 8.63 -4.54
CA ALA A 130 5.75 10.08 -4.46
C ALA A 130 6.56 10.68 -5.62
N SER A 131 7.68 10.05 -5.99
CA SER A 131 8.49 10.45 -7.14
C SER A 131 7.67 10.40 -8.43
N ILE A 132 7.03 9.26 -8.73
CA ILE A 132 6.20 9.11 -9.94
C ILE A 132 5.12 10.19 -9.98
N VAL A 133 4.38 10.40 -8.88
CA VAL A 133 3.30 11.40 -8.81
C VAL A 133 3.81 12.83 -9.03
N LEU A 134 5.02 13.15 -8.57
CA LEU A 134 5.60 14.49 -8.70
C LEU A 134 6.27 14.75 -10.05
N THR A 135 6.74 13.70 -10.75
CA THR A 135 7.55 13.85 -11.96
C THR A 135 6.85 13.43 -13.24
N ASP A 136 5.87 12.54 -13.17
CA ASP A 136 5.12 12.10 -14.35
C ASP A 136 3.84 12.95 -14.50
N PRO A 137 3.75 13.82 -15.53
CA PRO A 137 2.56 14.66 -15.74
C PRO A 137 1.29 13.83 -16.00
N ASN A 138 1.45 12.57 -16.40
CA ASN A 138 0.36 11.65 -16.67
C ASN A 138 -0.01 10.79 -15.46
N ALA A 139 0.72 10.88 -14.34
CA ALA A 139 0.55 10.02 -13.18
C ALA A 139 -0.92 9.88 -12.77
N MET A 140 -1.63 11.01 -12.70
CA MET A 140 -3.01 11.07 -12.21
C MET A 140 -4.09 10.81 -13.27
N MET A 141 -3.73 10.53 -14.53
CA MET A 141 -4.72 10.15 -15.54
C MET A 141 -5.41 8.86 -15.12
N LEU A 142 -6.75 8.88 -15.04
CA LEU A 142 -7.53 7.72 -14.65
C LEU A 142 -7.73 6.78 -15.83
N ASN A 143 -7.51 5.49 -15.56
CA ASN A 143 -7.92 4.40 -16.44
C ASN A 143 -9.11 3.68 -15.83
N GLU A 144 -10.12 3.41 -16.65
CA GLU A 144 -11.27 2.63 -16.27
C GLU A 144 -11.37 1.37 -17.11
N LYS A 145 -11.70 0.26 -16.46
CA LYS A 145 -12.02 -1.00 -17.15
C LYS A 145 -13.19 -1.69 -16.47
N SER A 146 -14.03 -2.29 -17.28
CA SER A 146 -15.16 -3.09 -16.80
C SER A 146 -14.80 -4.55 -16.71
N ILE A 147 -15.11 -5.18 -15.57
CA ILE A 147 -15.03 -6.62 -15.38
C ILE A 147 -16.41 -7.17 -15.07
N VAL A 148 -16.75 -8.31 -15.68
CA VAL A 148 -18.03 -8.98 -15.45
C VAL A 148 -17.85 -10.04 -14.37
N LYS A 149 -18.62 -9.93 -13.28
CA LYS A 149 -18.67 -10.93 -12.21
C LYS A 149 -20.04 -11.60 -12.15
N PRO A 150 -20.16 -12.82 -11.61
CA PRO A 150 -21.46 -13.46 -11.40
C PRO A 150 -22.39 -12.61 -10.52
N GLN A 151 -21.82 -12.00 -9.48
CA GLN A 151 -22.50 -11.17 -8.50
C GLN A 151 -21.66 -9.91 -8.18
N ALA A 152 -22.33 -8.90 -7.64
CA ALA A 152 -21.71 -7.67 -7.17
C ALA A 152 -20.83 -7.93 -5.93
N ASN A 153 -19.94 -7.00 -5.61
CA ASN A 153 -19.12 -7.13 -4.39
C ASN A 153 -20.02 -6.95 -3.15
N ALA A 154 -19.75 -7.70 -2.08
CA ALA A 154 -20.45 -7.61 -0.79
C ALA A 154 -20.03 -6.37 0.02
N LYS A 155 -20.13 -5.19 -0.59
CA LYS A 155 -19.78 -3.89 -0.01
C LYS A 155 -20.85 -2.85 -0.39
N PRO A 156 -21.01 -1.77 0.39
CA PRO A 156 -21.92 -0.69 0.03
C PRO A 156 -21.56 -0.07 -1.33
N ALA A 157 -22.57 0.47 -2.02
CA ALA A 157 -22.32 1.30 -3.19
C ALA A 157 -21.77 2.66 -2.78
N LEU A 158 -21.09 3.34 -3.69
CA LEU A 158 -20.71 4.75 -3.51
C LEU A 158 -21.97 5.61 -3.36
N THR A 159 -21.99 6.47 -2.35
CA THR A 159 -23.08 7.42 -2.15
C THR A 159 -23.03 8.51 -3.22
N PRO A 160 -24.16 9.19 -3.51
CA PRO A 160 -24.17 10.34 -4.43
C PRO A 160 -23.17 11.43 -4.03
N GLN A 161 -23.06 11.72 -2.74
CA GLN A 161 -22.11 12.71 -2.20
C GLN A 161 -20.66 12.30 -2.46
N GLN A 162 -20.33 11.01 -2.28
CA GLN A 162 -19.00 10.50 -2.59
C GLN A 162 -18.70 10.62 -4.09
N LYS A 163 -19.65 10.28 -4.96
CA LYS A 163 -19.48 10.43 -6.42
C LYS A 163 -19.21 11.88 -6.80
N LEU A 164 -19.98 12.81 -6.26
CA LEU A 164 -19.80 14.25 -6.49
C LEU A 164 -18.43 14.73 -6.00
N LEU A 165 -18.03 14.35 -4.78
CA LEU A 165 -16.71 14.69 -4.25
C LEU A 165 -15.60 14.17 -5.17
N ASN A 166 -15.68 12.93 -5.63
CA ASN A 166 -14.68 12.39 -6.53
C ASN A 166 -14.60 13.15 -7.85
N LEU A 167 -15.74 13.48 -8.47
CA LEU A 167 -15.76 14.28 -9.69
C LEU A 167 -15.12 15.66 -9.48
N PHE A 168 -15.40 16.29 -8.34
CA PHE A 168 -14.77 17.54 -7.96
C PHE A 168 -13.25 17.40 -7.79
N CYS A 169 -12.78 16.36 -7.09
CA CYS A 169 -11.36 16.06 -6.96
C CYS A 169 -10.68 15.87 -8.32
N LEU A 170 -11.35 15.19 -9.26
CA LEU A 170 -10.82 14.98 -10.60
C LEU A 170 -10.70 16.27 -11.40
N SER A 171 -11.70 17.15 -11.31
CA SER A 171 -11.61 18.48 -11.92
C SER A 171 -10.42 19.28 -11.36
N LEU A 172 -10.14 19.16 -10.07
CA LEU A 172 -9.03 19.84 -9.43
C LEU A 172 -7.68 19.26 -9.89
N VAL A 173 -7.58 17.94 -9.99
CA VAL A 173 -6.38 17.25 -10.46
C VAL A 173 -6.07 17.58 -11.93
N ASP A 174 -7.07 17.66 -12.80
CA ASP A 174 -6.89 18.10 -14.20
C ASP A 174 -6.38 19.55 -14.31
N GLN A 175 -6.74 20.40 -13.34
CA GLN A 175 -6.27 21.78 -13.27
C GLN A 175 -4.90 21.92 -12.59
N ALA A 176 -4.52 21.00 -11.70
CA ALA A 176 -3.29 21.08 -10.92
C ALA A 176 -2.01 21.05 -11.78
N GLY A 177 -2.05 20.38 -12.93
CA GLY A 177 -0.94 20.40 -13.91
C GLY A 177 -0.83 21.69 -14.72
N ARG A 178 -1.81 22.59 -14.61
CA ARG A 178 -1.88 23.86 -15.38
C ARG A 178 -1.65 25.09 -14.49
N ASP A 179 -2.08 25.04 -13.23
CA ASP A 179 -1.88 26.10 -12.23
C ASP A 179 -1.58 25.49 -10.85
N ILE A 180 -0.38 25.74 -10.35
CA ILE A 180 0.09 25.24 -9.05
C ILE A 180 -0.77 25.76 -7.89
N ASN A 181 -1.36 26.95 -8.00
CA ASN A 181 -2.25 27.51 -6.97
C ASN A 181 -3.59 26.78 -6.94
N ALA A 182 -4.13 26.39 -8.10
CA ALA A 182 -5.31 25.54 -8.18
C ALA A 182 -5.04 24.16 -7.56
N GLY A 183 -3.86 23.59 -7.83
CA GLY A 183 -3.38 22.36 -7.18
C GLY A 183 -3.22 22.47 -5.66
N LEU A 184 -2.64 23.57 -5.16
CA LEU A 184 -2.52 23.82 -3.71
C LEU A 184 -3.87 24.03 -3.03
N TYR A 185 -4.79 24.77 -3.66
CA TYR A 185 -6.14 24.98 -3.15
C TYR A 185 -6.93 23.66 -3.08
N ALA A 186 -6.74 22.79 -4.08
CA ALA A 186 -7.27 21.44 -4.08
C ALA A 186 -6.78 20.64 -2.86
N LEU A 187 -5.47 20.63 -2.62
CA LEU A 187 -4.86 19.91 -1.51
C LEU A 187 -5.35 20.40 -0.13
N ILE A 188 -5.49 21.71 0.06
CA ILE A 188 -6.01 22.30 1.31
C ILE A 188 -7.47 21.90 1.57
N ARG A 189 -8.31 21.86 0.52
CA ARG A 189 -9.72 21.46 0.64
C ARG A 189 -9.93 19.95 0.78
N LEU A 190 -8.92 19.15 0.41
CA LEU A 190 -8.94 17.68 0.45
C LEU A 190 -8.34 17.10 1.73
N ALA A 191 -7.63 17.90 2.53
CA ALA A 191 -7.28 17.51 3.88
C ALA A 191 -8.55 17.57 4.77
N PRO A 192 -8.98 16.44 5.37
CA PRO A 192 -10.09 16.45 6.32
C PRO A 192 -9.80 17.31 7.56
#